data_AF-A0AAV4ANA5-F1
#
_entry.id   AF-A0AAV4ANA5-F1
#
_cell.length_a   1.000
_cell.length_b   1.000
_cell.length_c   1.000
_cell.angle_alpha   90.00
_cell.angle_beta   90.00
_cell.angle_gamma   90.00
#
_symmetry.space_group_name_H-M   'P 1'
#
loop_
_entity.id
_entity.type
_entity.pdbx_description
1 polymer ?
#
loop_
_entity_poly.entity_id
_entity_poly.type
_entity_poly.pdbx_seq_one_letter_code
_entity_poly.pdbx_strand_id
1 'polypeptide(L)'
;MRAVVRTVVGEHPDFTIRNINRELRTRLPQSPAISQTTSSGILDGLLVTTKKLEDAPAERNSDRTKQQRHAYATWLMHEVQETEFIFIDEAGINIWTKRTRGRVVRGRRAVRVVQGRRWAKLNHDIRCK
;
A
#
# COMPACT_ATOMS: atom_id res chain seq x y z
N MET A 1 -24.18 7.77 2.90
CA MET A 1 -22.90 8.52 3.00
C MET A 1 -21.86 7.83 3.88
N ARG A 2 -22.10 7.61 5.19
CA ARG A 2 -21.12 6.99 6.11
C ARG A 2 -20.57 5.63 5.64
N ALA A 3 -21.43 4.76 5.09
CA ALA A 3 -21.02 3.48 4.54
C ALA A 3 -20.02 3.64 3.38
N VAL A 4 -20.29 4.57 2.46
CA VAL A 4 -19.40 4.86 1.31
C VAL A 4 -18.05 5.39 1.78
N VAL A 5 -18.02 6.30 2.76
CA VAL A 5 -16.77 6.79 3.35
C VAL A 5 -15.93 5.63 3.92
N ARG A 6 -16.57 4.71 4.63
CA ARG A 6 -15.90 3.52 5.19
C ARG A 6 -15.31 2.64 4.08
N THR A 7 -16.05 2.42 2.99
CA THR A 7 -15.57 1.66 1.83
C THR A 7 -14.36 2.32 1.18
N VAL A 8 -14.43 3.63 0.89
CA VAL A 8 -13.32 4.39 0.29
C VAL A 8 -12.05 4.32 1.14
N VAL A 9 -12.18 4.48 2.46
CA VAL A 9 -11.03 4.38 3.38
C VAL A 9 -10.47 2.95 3.45
N GLY A 10 -11.32 1.94 3.32
CA GLY A 10 -10.89 0.54 3.31
C GLY A 10 -10.10 0.17 2.06
N GLU A 11 -10.51 0.68 0.89
CA GLU A 11 -9.84 0.45 -0.39
C GLU A 11 -8.56 1.29 -0.53
N HIS A 12 -8.60 2.54 -0.06
CA HIS A 12 -7.52 3.51 -0.21
C HIS A 12 -7.15 4.17 1.14
N PRO A 13 -6.49 3.44 2.04
CA PRO A 13 -6.14 3.95 3.36
C PRO A 13 -5.14 5.12 3.31
N ASP A 14 -4.39 5.30 2.24
CA ASP A 14 -3.41 6.38 2.06
C ASP A 14 -4.03 7.71 1.57
N PHE A 15 -5.31 7.75 1.24
CA PHE A 15 -5.94 8.96 0.74
C PHE A 15 -5.98 10.10 1.76
N THR A 16 -5.78 11.32 1.26
CA THR A 16 -6.06 12.56 2.00
C THR A 16 -7.56 12.79 2.11
N ILE A 17 -7.99 13.66 3.03
CA ILE A 17 -9.39 14.10 3.08
C ILE A 17 -9.80 14.71 1.72
N ARG A 18 -8.91 15.46 1.06
CA ARG A 18 -9.16 15.99 -0.28
C ARG A 18 -9.40 14.89 -1.32
N ASN A 19 -8.60 13.82 -1.30
CA ASN A 19 -8.76 12.68 -2.21
C ASN A 19 -10.02 11.87 -1.88
N ILE A 20 -10.33 11.69 -0.58
CA ILE A 20 -11.59 11.09 -0.14
C ILE A 20 -12.77 11.91 -0.67
N ASN A 21 -12.75 13.24 -0.54
CA ASN A 21 -13.83 14.09 -1.06
C ASN A 21 -13.97 14.01 -2.58
N ARG A 22 -12.85 13.88 -3.30
CA ARG A 22 -12.86 13.65 -4.75
C ARG A 22 -13.54 12.33 -5.08
N GLU A 23 -13.16 11.26 -4.39
CA GLU A 23 -13.73 9.92 -4.59
C GLU A 23 -15.22 9.86 -4.23
N LEU A 24 -15.62 10.56 -3.16
CA LEU A 24 -17.02 10.66 -2.76
C LEU A 24 -17.87 11.38 -3.82
N ARG A 25 -17.33 12.40 -4.51
CA ARG A 25 -18.04 13.06 -5.62
C ARG A 25 -18.27 12.10 -6.80
N THR A 26 -17.28 11.25 -7.10
CA THR A 26 -17.42 10.22 -8.14
C THR A 26 -18.49 9.19 -7.78
N ARG A 27 -18.50 8.71 -6.53
CA ARG A 27 -19.43 7.65 -6.08
C ARG A 27 -20.82 8.16 -5.71
N LEU A 28 -20.97 9.43 -5.39
CA LEU A 28 -22.22 10.07 -4.97
C LEU A 28 -22.45 11.37 -5.76
N PRO A 29 -22.74 11.28 -7.08
CA PRO A 29 -22.87 12.45 -7.94
C PRO A 29 -24.06 13.35 -7.56
N GLN A 30 -25.11 12.77 -6.95
CA GLN A 30 -26.32 13.50 -6.53
C GLN A 30 -26.18 14.17 -5.15
N SER A 31 -25.05 13.98 -4.45
CA SER A 31 -24.84 14.58 -3.14
C SER A 31 -24.20 15.97 -3.25
N PRO A 32 -24.57 16.92 -2.37
CA PRO A 32 -23.95 18.24 -2.36
C PRO A 32 -22.45 18.15 -2.06
N ALA A 33 -21.70 19.15 -2.52
CA ALA A 33 -20.26 19.21 -2.29
C ALA A 33 -19.94 19.25 -0.79
N ILE A 34 -19.15 18.28 -0.32
CA ILE A 34 -18.78 18.15 1.08
C ILE A 34 -17.49 18.92 1.36
N SER A 35 -17.47 19.71 2.43
CA SER A 35 -16.25 20.36 2.92
C SER A 35 -15.26 19.33 3.49
N GLN A 36 -13.99 19.72 3.66
CA GLN A 36 -13.01 18.82 4.29
C GLN A 36 -13.31 18.59 5.78
N THR A 37 -13.84 19.61 6.47
CA THR A 37 -14.20 19.54 7.90
C THR A 37 -15.34 18.54 8.13
N THR A 38 -16.38 18.56 7.29
CA THR A 38 -17.49 17.60 7.39
C THR A 38 -17.01 16.16 7.18
N SER A 39 -16.14 15.93 6.20
CA SER A 39 -15.54 14.60 6.00
C SER A 39 -14.66 14.18 7.16
N SER A 40 -13.91 15.09 7.78
CA SER A 40 -13.16 14.81 9.01
C SER A 40 -14.09 14.36 10.14
N GLY A 41 -15.16 15.12 10.42
CA GLY A 41 -16.11 14.77 11.47
C GLY A 41 -16.83 13.44 11.21
N ILE A 42 -17.09 13.09 9.94
CA ILE A 42 -17.61 11.77 9.59
C ILE A 42 -16.59 10.67 9.90
N LEU A 43 -15.32 10.86 9.57
CA LEU A 43 -14.26 9.89 9.88
C LEU A 43 -14.09 9.71 11.39
N ASP A 44 -14.16 10.80 12.15
CA ASP A 44 -14.08 10.78 13.62
C ASP A 44 -15.26 10.00 14.21
N GLY A 45 -16.49 10.26 13.74
CA GLY A 45 -17.69 9.52 14.13
C GLY A 45 -17.68 8.04 13.71
N LEU A 46 -16.84 7.66 12.74
CA LEU A 46 -16.60 6.27 12.33
C LEU A 46 -15.43 5.61 13.07
N LEU A 47 -14.82 6.30 14.04
CA LEU A 47 -13.64 5.87 14.77
C LEU A 47 -12.45 5.54 13.85
N VAL A 48 -12.32 6.27 12.73
CA VAL A 48 -11.20 6.15 11.81
C VAL A 48 -10.05 7.01 12.32
N THR A 49 -8.88 6.40 12.46
CA THR A 49 -7.67 7.03 13.00
C THR A 49 -6.52 6.92 12.00
N THR A 50 -5.56 7.85 12.08
CA THR A 50 -4.38 7.82 11.20
C THR A 50 -3.24 7.04 11.86
N LYS A 51 -2.87 5.89 11.31
CA LYS A 51 -1.82 4.98 11.81
C LYS A 51 -0.67 4.86 10.81
N LYS A 52 0.47 4.30 11.25
CA LYS A 52 1.57 3.95 10.34
C LYS A 52 1.04 2.94 9.31
N LEU A 53 1.30 3.21 8.05
CA LEU A 53 0.83 2.40 6.93
C LEU A 53 1.89 1.36 6.59
N GLU A 54 1.50 0.09 6.64
CA GLU A 54 2.35 -1.05 6.30
C GLU A 54 2.10 -1.45 4.85
N ASP A 55 3.18 -1.74 4.12
CA ASP A 55 3.11 -2.23 2.74
C ASP A 55 3.03 -3.76 2.77
N ALA A 56 1.89 -4.31 2.37
CA ALA A 56 1.74 -5.75 2.17
C ALA A 56 2.04 -6.08 0.69
N PRO A 57 3.16 -6.76 0.38
CA PRO A 57 3.50 -7.09 -1.00
C PRO A 57 2.63 -8.25 -1.49
N ALA A 58 1.70 -7.96 -2.40
CA ALA A 58 0.74 -8.95 -2.91
C ALA A 58 1.44 -10.17 -3.52
N GLU A 59 2.44 -9.92 -4.37
CA GLU A 59 3.10 -10.97 -5.15
C GLU A 59 4.13 -11.76 -4.33
N ARG A 60 4.84 -11.09 -3.40
CA ARG A 60 5.89 -11.75 -2.57
C ARG A 60 5.34 -12.80 -1.64
N ASN A 61 4.05 -12.70 -1.29
CA ASN A 61 3.35 -13.63 -0.40
C ASN A 61 2.46 -14.62 -1.18
N SER A 62 2.53 -14.64 -2.51
CA SER A 62 1.86 -15.66 -3.31
C SER A 62 2.42 -17.05 -3.00
N ASP A 63 1.56 -18.07 -3.04
CA ASP A 63 1.98 -19.44 -2.71
C ASP A 63 3.04 -19.95 -3.69
N ARG A 64 2.97 -19.54 -4.96
CA ARG A 64 4.01 -19.78 -5.96
C ARG A 64 5.37 -19.22 -5.52
N THR A 65 5.44 -17.97 -5.08
CA THR A 65 6.71 -17.37 -4.62
C THR A 65 7.22 -18.01 -3.34
N LYS A 66 6.32 -18.41 -2.43
CA LYS A 66 6.71 -19.16 -1.22
C LYS A 66 7.32 -20.53 -1.58
N GLN A 67 6.70 -21.27 -2.50
CA GLN A 67 7.23 -22.55 -2.99
C GLN A 67 8.60 -22.38 -3.66
N GLN A 68 8.77 -21.35 -4.49
CA GLN A 68 10.07 -21.05 -5.12
C GLN A 68 11.16 -20.74 -4.08
N ARG A 69 10.84 -19.94 -3.05
CA ARG A 69 11.78 -19.67 -1.95
C ARG A 69 12.14 -20.92 -1.17
N HIS A 70 11.16 -21.78 -0.91
CA HIS A 70 11.39 -23.04 -0.22
C HIS A 70 12.33 -23.93 -1.04
N ALA A 71 12.04 -24.16 -2.32
CA ALA A 71 12.87 -24.97 -3.20
C ALA A 71 14.31 -24.42 -3.30
N TYR A 72 14.47 -23.11 -3.44
CA TYR A 72 15.79 -22.47 -3.46
C TYR A 72 16.54 -22.64 -2.14
N ALA A 73 15.87 -22.43 -0.99
CA ALA A 73 16.50 -22.60 0.32
C ALA A 73 16.92 -24.05 0.56
N THR A 74 16.10 -25.02 0.16
CA THR A 74 16.44 -26.44 0.24
C THR A 74 17.68 -26.76 -0.61
N TRP A 75 17.69 -26.33 -1.88
CA TRP A 75 18.85 -26.51 -2.76
C TRP A 75 20.12 -25.87 -2.15
N LEU A 76 20.00 -24.62 -1.69
CA LEU A 76 21.12 -23.89 -1.11
C LEU A 76 21.67 -24.59 0.13
N MET A 77 20.81 -25.09 1.02
CA MET A 77 21.25 -25.81 2.22
C MET A 77 22.00 -27.12 1.90
N HIS A 78 21.67 -27.79 0.79
CA HIS A 78 22.38 -28.99 0.35
C HIS A 78 23.75 -28.66 -0.27
N GLU A 79 23.84 -27.58 -1.07
CA GLU A 79 25.05 -27.25 -1.83
C GLU A 79 26.11 -26.50 -1.00
N VAL A 80 25.70 -25.77 0.06
CA VAL A 80 26.58 -24.85 0.80
C VAL A 80 27.46 -25.54 1.85
N GLN A 81 27.35 -26.85 2.07
CA GLN A 81 28.09 -27.52 3.15
C GLN A 81 29.62 -27.43 3.05
N GLU A 82 30.20 -27.25 1.86
CA GLU A 82 31.67 -27.27 1.67
C GLU A 82 32.24 -26.08 0.86
N THR A 83 31.46 -25.04 0.57
CA THR A 83 31.91 -23.94 -0.30
C THR A 83 31.65 -22.57 0.31
N GLU A 84 32.60 -21.64 0.16
CA GLU A 84 32.42 -20.23 0.53
C GLU A 84 31.60 -19.50 -0.54
N PHE A 85 30.55 -18.79 -0.11
CA PHE A 85 29.68 -18.01 -1.00
C PHE A 85 29.76 -16.52 -0.69
N ILE A 86 29.83 -15.72 -1.76
CA ILE A 86 29.69 -14.26 -1.70
C ILE A 86 28.35 -13.90 -2.33
N PHE A 87 27.46 -13.33 -1.51
CA PHE A 87 26.18 -12.79 -2.00
C PHE A 87 26.36 -11.31 -2.34
N ILE A 88 26.03 -10.97 -3.59
CA ILE A 88 26.04 -9.59 -4.08
C ILE A 88 24.60 -9.24 -4.45
N ASP A 89 24.07 -8.15 -3.88
CA ASP A 89 22.73 -7.63 -4.20
C ASP A 89 22.83 -6.14 -4.52
N GLU A 90 21.95 -5.68 -5.41
CA GLU A 90 21.85 -4.29 -5.79
C GLU A 90 20.82 -3.56 -4.91
N ALA A 91 21.23 -2.48 -4.26
CA ALA A 91 20.34 -1.62 -3.50
C ALA A 91 19.87 -0.43 -4.36
N GLY A 92 18.58 -0.40 -4.72
CA GLY A 92 17.99 0.74 -5.41
C GLY A 92 17.67 1.89 -4.45
N ILE A 93 18.13 3.10 -4.77
CA ILE A 93 17.74 4.32 -4.03
C ILE A 93 16.37 4.79 -4.56
N ASN A 94 15.36 4.83 -3.70
CA ASN A 94 14.02 5.29 -4.07
C ASN A 94 13.89 6.82 -3.93
N ILE A 95 13.84 7.53 -5.04
CA ILE A 95 13.60 8.99 -5.09
C ILE A 95 12.13 9.40 -4.94
N TRP A 96 11.18 8.44 -4.97
CA TRP A 96 9.75 8.74 -4.88
C TRP A 96 9.29 8.87 -3.43
N THR A 97 8.60 9.96 -3.13
CA THR A 97 7.94 10.14 -1.83
C THR A 97 6.58 9.45 -1.81
N LYS A 98 6.24 8.86 -0.67
CA LYS A 98 4.94 8.21 -0.44
C LYS A 98 4.44 8.54 0.96
N ARG A 99 3.12 8.51 1.14
CA ARG A 99 2.55 8.65 2.50
C ARG A 99 2.93 7.45 3.36
N THR A 100 3.43 7.75 4.56
CA THR A 100 3.85 6.79 5.59
C THR A 100 2.74 6.48 6.59
N ARG A 101 1.68 7.29 6.61
CA ARG A 101 0.52 7.11 7.48
C ARG A 101 -0.76 7.04 6.65
N GLY A 102 -1.67 6.17 7.07
CA GLY A 102 -2.96 5.95 6.44
C GLY A 102 -4.08 5.89 7.47
N ARG A 103 -5.32 6.02 6.99
CA ARG A 103 -6.55 6.03 7.76
C ARG A 103 -7.08 4.60 7.88
N VAL A 104 -7.43 4.19 9.10
CA VAL A 104 -8.06 2.89 9.36
C VAL A 104 -8.89 2.98 10.64
N VAL A 105 -9.93 2.14 10.73
CA VAL A 105 -10.73 2.01 11.96
C VAL A 105 -9.83 1.68 13.16
N ARG A 106 -10.15 2.26 14.32
CA ARG A 106 -9.48 1.98 15.60
C ARG A 106 -9.46 0.47 15.86
N GLY A 107 -8.39 -0.02 16.50
CA GLY A 107 -8.17 -1.46 16.71
C GLY A 107 -7.59 -2.25 15.51
N ARG A 108 -7.59 -1.71 14.28
CA ARG A 108 -7.00 -2.40 13.11
C ARG A 108 -5.65 -1.84 12.68
N ARG A 109 -4.83 -2.63 11.96
CA ARG A 109 -3.60 -2.15 11.31
C ARG A 109 -3.94 -1.48 9.99
N ALA A 110 -3.26 -0.38 9.66
CA ALA A 110 -3.39 0.25 8.35
C ALA A 110 -2.43 -0.48 7.40
N VAL A 111 -2.98 -1.17 6.41
CA VAL A 111 -2.23 -1.94 5.42
C VAL A 111 -2.62 -1.46 4.04
N ARG A 112 -1.66 -1.19 3.17
CA ARG A 112 -1.90 -1.06 1.73
C ARG A 112 -1.30 -2.24 1.00
N VAL A 113 -2.07 -2.78 0.07
CA VAL A 113 -1.57 -3.81 -0.83
C VAL A 113 -0.71 -3.10 -1.88
N VAL A 114 0.58 -3.43 -1.90
CA VAL A 114 1.48 -2.95 -2.95
C VAL A 114 1.67 -4.06 -3.98
N GLN A 115 1.54 -3.71 -5.25
CA GLN A 115 1.88 -4.63 -6.33
C GLN A 115 3.37 -4.99 -6.25
N GLY A 116 3.71 -6.19 -6.70
CA GLY A 116 5.09 -6.65 -6.73
C GLY A 116 5.93 -5.68 -7.54
N ARG A 117 6.82 -4.94 -6.86
CA ARG A 117 7.90 -4.23 -7.53
C ARG A 117 8.91 -5.28 -7.97
N ARG A 118 8.65 -5.94 -9.09
CA ARG A 118 9.75 -6.38 -9.96
C ARG A 118 10.32 -5.09 -10.50
N TRP A 119 11.64 -4.92 -10.45
CA TRP A 119 12.36 -3.76 -10.95
C TRP A 119 11.82 -3.34 -12.31
N ALA A 120 10.82 -2.44 -12.32
CA ALA A 120 10.36 -1.82 -13.53
C ALA A 120 11.52 -0.91 -13.91
N LYS A 121 12.15 -1.17 -15.06
CA LYS A 121 13.10 -0.24 -15.63
C LYS A 121 12.47 1.14 -15.56
N LEU A 122 13.22 2.16 -15.14
CA LEU A 122 12.85 3.55 -15.31
C LEU A 122 12.71 3.83 -16.81
N ASN A 123 11.58 3.43 -17.40
CA ASN A 123 11.16 3.91 -18.70
C ASN A 123 10.55 5.28 -18.44
N HIS A 124 11.43 6.28 -18.52
CA HIS A 124 11.19 7.61 -19.06
C HIS A 124 9.71 7.94 -19.36
N ASP A 125 9.02 8.53 -18.39
CA ASP A 125 7.96 9.48 -18.69
C ASP A 125 7.82 10.45 -17.50
N ILE A 126 8.87 11.26 -17.32
CA ILE A 126 8.76 12.51 -16.58
C ILE A 126 7.98 13.47 -17.49
N ARG A 127 6.66 13.27 -17.59
CA ARG A 127 5.75 14.35 -17.95
C ARG A 127 5.40 15.12 -16.68
N CYS A 128 6.39 15.87 -16.19
CA CYS A 128 6.11 17.07 -15.43
C CYS A 128 5.40 18.05 -16.38
N LYS A 129 4.21 18.47 -15.98
CA LYS A 129 3.70 19.79 -16.37
C LYS A 129 4.53 20.86 -15.66
#